data_AF-M6JD69-F1
#
_entry.id   AF-M6JD69-F1
#
_cell.length_a   1.000
_cell.length_b   1.000
_cell.length_c   1.000
_cell.angle_alpha   90.00
_cell.angle_beta   90.00
_cell.angle_gamma   90.00
#
_symmetry.space_group_name_H-M   'P 1'
#
loop_
_entity.id
_entity.type
_entity.pdbx_description
1 polymer ?
#
loop_
_entity_poly.entity_id
_entity_poly.type
_entity_poly.pdbx_seq_one_letter_code
_entity_poly.pdbx_strand_id
1 'polypeptide(L)' 'MVHVGFGHLAPRAPYVLTVVELEEKIKTMGILEGEISGVPVTESVKIDLPVQFQRDEPGIGFVFGPVSFPESQEKLNS' A
#
# COMPACT_ATOMS: atom_id res chain seq x y z
N MET A 1 -2.37 -11.31 -0.96
CA MET A 1 -3.76 -10.77 -0.88
C MET A 1 -4.60 -11.66 0.02
N VAL A 2 -5.47 -11.05 0.82
CA VAL A 2 -6.42 -11.73 1.70
C VAL A 2 -7.83 -11.50 1.18
N HIS A 3 -8.53 -12.58 0.79
CA HIS A 3 -9.89 -12.51 0.24
C HIS A 3 -10.97 -12.68 1.30
N VAL A 4 -10.64 -13.29 2.43
CA VAL A 4 -11.53 -13.50 3.57
C VAL A 4 -10.78 -13.01 4.81
N GLY A 5 -11.25 -11.91 5.39
CA GLY A 5 -10.66 -11.29 6.58
C GLY A 5 -11.30 -11.78 7.88
N PHE A 6 -10.61 -11.54 8.99
CA PHE A 6 -11.09 -11.85 10.34
C PHE A 6 -10.84 -10.65 11.28
N GLY A 7 -11.59 -10.58 12.38
CA GLY A 7 -11.45 -9.52 13.38
C GLY A 7 -11.70 -8.12 12.80
N HIS A 8 -10.93 -7.12 13.25
CA HIS A 8 -11.04 -5.73 12.79
C HIS A 8 -10.82 -5.56 11.27
N LEU A 9 -10.16 -6.51 10.62
CA LEU A 9 -9.88 -6.51 9.18
C LEU A 9 -10.97 -7.19 8.34
N ALA A 10 -11.94 -7.88 8.95
CA ALA A 10 -13.01 -8.56 8.21
C ALA A 10 -13.78 -7.63 7.25
N PRO A 11 -14.15 -6.39 7.64
CA PRO A 11 -14.88 -5.48 6.75
C PRO A 11 -14.06 -4.96 5.56
N ARG A 12 -12.73 -5.12 5.58
CA ARG A 12 -11.81 -4.65 4.53
C ARG A 12 -11.50 -5.70 3.48
N ALA A 13 -12.03 -6.91 3.59
CA ALA A 13 -11.79 -7.94 2.58
C ALA A 13 -12.46 -7.55 1.25
N PRO A 14 -11.76 -7.65 0.10
CA PRO A 14 -10.37 -8.08 -0.06
C PRO A 14 -9.35 -6.97 0.28
N TYR A 15 -8.21 -7.36 0.88
CA TYR A 15 -7.12 -6.42 1.19
C TYR A 15 -5.72 -7.03 0.96
N VAL A 16 -4.69 -6.18 0.92
CA VAL A 16 -3.30 -6.59 0.78
C VAL A 16 -2.58 -6.50 2.13
N LEU A 17 -2.31 -7.66 2.73
CA LEU A 17 -1.32 -7.78 3.80
C LEU A 17 0.07 -7.84 3.18
N THR A 18 0.98 -6.99 3.64
CA THR A 18 2.33 -6.83 3.06
C THR A 18 3.42 -6.88 4.12
N VAL A 19 4.63 -7.25 3.68
CA VAL A 19 5.87 -7.03 4.40
C VAL A 19 6.60 -5.90 3.68
N VAL A 20 6.86 -4.81 4.38
CA VAL A 20 7.56 -3.64 3.86
C VAL A 20 8.98 -3.64 4.40
N GLU A 21 9.96 -3.54 3.50
CA GLU A 21 11.34 -3.24 3.85
C GLU A 21 11.51 -1.72 3.88
N LEU A 22 11.78 -1.18 5.06
CA LEU A 22 12.01 0.25 5.27
C LEU A 22 13.42 0.65 4.81
N GLU A 23 13.66 1.94 4.61
CA GLU A 23 14.97 2.45 4.18
C GLU A 23 16.10 2.09 5.15
N GLU A 24 15.78 1.95 6.44
CA GLU A 24 16.68 1.50 7.49
C GLU A 24 16.99 -0.01 7.44
N LYS A 25 16.51 -0.72 6.41
CA LYS A 25 16.64 -2.17 6.19
C LYS A 25 15.95 -3.04 7.24
N ILE A 26 14.98 -2.44 7.94
CA ILE A 26 14.11 -3.15 8.88
C ILE A 26 12.86 -3.59 8.12
N LYS A 27 12.37 -4.80 8.41
CA LYS A 27 11.14 -5.32 7.82
C LYS A 27 10.00 -5.21 8.83
N THR A 28 8.86 -4.72 8.36
CA THR A 28 7.63 -4.66 9.16
C THR A 28 6.45 -5.19 8.36
N MET A 29 5.42 -5.65 9.05
CA MET A 29 4.15 -6.00 8.45
C MET A 29 3.20 -4.79 8.45
N GLY A 30 2.28 -4.76 7.49
CA GLY A 30 1.22 -3.75 7.43
C GLY A 30 0.20 -4.05 6.35
N ILE A 31 -0.76 -3.15 6.19
CA ILE A 31 -1.77 -3.20 5.13
C ILE A 31 -1.38 -2.21 4.04
N LEU A 32 -1.51 -2.61 2.77
CA LEU A 32 -1.37 -1.72 1.62
C LEU A 32 -2.75 -1.28 1.14
N GLU A 33 -2.97 0.03 1.08
CA GLU A 33 -4.20 0.67 0.61
C GLU A 33 -3.91 1.67 -0.53
N GLY A 34 -4.94 2.03 -1.29
CA GLY A 34 -4.86 3.02 -2.38
C GLY A 34 -4.88 2.39 -3.77
N GLU A 35 -4.38 3.14 -4.74
CA GLU A 35 -4.45 2.81 -6.17
C GLU A 35 -3.11 3.09 -6.86
N ILE A 36 -2.83 2.34 -7.92
CA ILE A 36 -1.67 2.53 -8.80
C ILE A 36 -2.24 2.85 -10.18
N SER A 37 -2.02 4.07 -10.67
CA SER A 37 -2.56 4.54 -11.95
C SER A 37 -4.08 4.34 -12.07
N GLY A 38 -4.82 4.60 -10.98
CA GLY A 38 -6.28 4.44 -10.91
C GLY A 38 -6.78 3.00 -10.75
N VAL A 39 -5.89 2.02 -10.56
CA VAL A 39 -6.25 0.62 -10.33
C VAL A 39 -6.01 0.26 -8.85
N PRO A 40 -7.00 -0.28 -8.13
CA PRO A 40 -6.85 -0.70 -6.74
C PRO A 40 -5.64 -1.60 -6.51
N VAL A 41 -4.92 -1.38 -5.41
CA VAL A 41 -3.75 -2.20 -5.05
C VAL A 41 -4.08 -3.69 -4.90
N THR A 42 -5.34 -4.04 -4.62
CA THR A 42 -5.81 -5.43 -4.60
C THR A 42 -5.70 -6.13 -5.95
N GLU A 43 -5.61 -5.38 -7.05
CA GLU A 43 -5.52 -5.90 -8.42
C GLU A 43 -4.17 -5.60 -9.08
N SER A 44 -3.46 -4.56 -8.62
CA SER A 44 -2.27 -4.02 -9.28
C SER A 44 -0.96 -4.22 -8.52
N VAL A 45 -0.99 -4.72 -7.27
CA VAL A 45 0.20 -4.85 -6.42
C VAL A 45 1.27 -5.76 -7.04
N LYS A 46 2.54 -5.35 -6.88
CA LYS A 46 3.73 -6.10 -7.28
C LYS A 46 4.77 -6.05 -6.15
N ILE A 47 5.68 -7.02 -6.15
CA ILE A 47 6.87 -6.99 -5.29
C ILE A 47 7.74 -5.79 -5.70
N ASP A 48 8.46 -5.22 -4.74
CA ASP A 48 9.31 -4.03 -4.91
C ASP A 48 8.56 -2.76 -5.34
N LEU A 49 7.23 -2.73 -5.13
CA LEU A 49 6.44 -1.51 -5.28
C LEU A 49 6.88 -0.48 -4.22
N PRO A 50 7.28 0.74 -4.63
CA PRO A 50 7.57 1.81 -3.68
C PRO A 50 6.30 2.22 -2.93
N VAL A 51 6.40 2.24 -1.60
CA VAL A 51 5.29 2.60 -0.71
C VAL A 51 5.74 3.65 0.30
N GLN A 52 4.77 4.43 0.76
CA GLN A 52 4.94 5.37 1.86
C GLN A 52 4.07 4.95 3.05
N PHE A 53 4.58 5.19 4.25
CA PHE A 53 3.75 5.14 5.45
C PHE A 53 2.63 6.18 5.37
N GLN A 54 1.41 5.80 5.74
CA GLN A 54 0.28 6.72 5.81
C GLN A 54 -0.15 6.97 7.25
N ARG A 55 -0.44 5.90 7.99
CA ARG A 55 -0.98 5.99 9.36
C ARG A 55 -0.77 4.69 10.14
N ASP A 56 -0.77 4.82 11.46
CA ASP A 56 -1.02 3.72 12.38
C ASP A 56 -2.52 3.65 12.64
N GLU A 57 -3.10 2.45 12.55
CA GLU A 57 -4.51 2.24 12.79
C GLU A 57 -4.75 1.26 13.96
N PRO A 58 -5.38 1.70 15.07
CA PRO A 58 -5.61 0.87 16.24
C PRO A 58 -6.35 -0.44 15.90
N GLY A 59 -5.81 -1.57 16.34
CA GLY A 59 -6.39 -2.89 16.11
C GLY A 59 -6.07 -3.51 14.73
N ILE A 60 -5.40 -2.77 13.84
CA ILE A 60 -4.94 -3.24 12.52
C ILE A 60 -3.41 -3.16 12.41
N GLY A 61 -2.80 -2.04 12.84
CA GLY A 61 -1.38 -1.74 12.72
C GLY A 61 -1.10 -0.72 11.61
N PHE A 62 0.10 -0.81 11.01
CA PHE A 62 0.54 0.18 10.03
C PHE A 62 -0.16 0.04 8.67
N VAL A 63 -0.56 1.18 8.12
CA VAL A 63 -1.11 1.30 6.77
C VAL A 63 -0.12 2.05 5.89
N PHE A 64 0.17 1.45 4.75
CA PHE A 64 1.02 1.98 3.69
C PHE A 64 0.18 2.25 2.45
N GLY A 65 0.66 3.14 1.58
CA GLY A 65 0.10 3.34 0.26
C GLY A 65 1.18 3.52 -0.80
N PRO A 66 0.87 3.32 -2.10
CA PRO A 66 1.82 3.56 -3.18
C PRO A 66 2.35 5.00 -3.14
N VAL A 67 3.64 5.17 -3.46
CA VAL A 67 4.18 6.51 -3.71
C VAL A 67 3.52 7.06 -4.98
N SER A 68 2.80 8.16 -4.85
CA SER A 68 2.23 8.85 -6.01
C SER A 68 3.31 9.71 -6.66
N PHE A 69 3.80 9.32 -7.83
CA PHE A 69 4.59 10.22 -8.67
C PHE A 69 3.61 11.15 -9.41
N PRO A 70 3.63 12.47 -9.20
CA PRO A 70 2.79 13.36 -10.00
C PRO A 70 3.20 13.23 -11.49
N GLU A 71 2.23 12.98 -12.37
CA GLU A 71 2.38 12.94 -13.85
C GLU A 71 2.80 14.31 -14.47
N SER A 72 3.37 15.22 -13.68
CA SER A 72 3.49 16.65 -13.99
C SER A 72 4.92 17.14 -14.15
N GLN A 73 5.80 16.39 -14.83
CA GLN A 73 7.13 16.88 -15.22
C GLN A 73 7.56 16.54 -16.66
N GLU A 74 6.75 15.84 -17.47
CA GLU A 74 7.09 15.59 -18.90
C GLU A 74 6.49 16.59 -19.89
N LYS A 75 5.61 17.51 -19.47
CA LYS A 75 4.99 18.50 -20.36
C LYS A 75 5.55 19.92 -20.28
N LEU A 76 6.63 20.18 -19.53
CA LEU A 76 7.21 21.54 -19.45
C LEU A 76 8.53 21.70 -20.24
N ASN A 77 9.07 20.62 -20.82
CA ASN A 77 10.36 20.65 -21.53
C ASN A 77 10.27 20.19 -22.99
N SER A 78 9.09 20.23 -23.63
CA SER A 78 8.92 19.85 -25.03
C SER A 78 8.21 20.91 -25.86
#